data_AF-A0A7L4P0R2-F1
#
_entry.id   AF-A0A7L4P0R2-F1
#
_cell.length_a   1.000
_cell.length_b   1.000
_cell.length_c   1.000
_cell.angle_alpha   90.00
_cell.angle_beta   90.00
_cell.angle_gamma   90.00
#
_symmetry.space_group_name_H-M   'P 1'
#
loop_
_entity.id
_entity.type
_entity.pdbx_description
1 polymer ?
#
loop_
_entity_poly.entity_id
_entity_poly.type
_entity_poly.pdbx_seq_one_letter_code
_entity_poly.pdbx_strand_id
1 'polypeptide(L)' 'MVLGIEDPWVLGAYIGSILVMLLCVVYGALNWNKGGEDEEEQIKEEIEWHEKEKEMEEDELGLWDEEG' A
#
# COMPACT_ATOMS: atom_id res chain seq x y z
N MET A 1 -42.35 2.61 -18.96
CA MET A 1 -41.17 3.23 -19.59
C MET A 1 -40.49 4.11 -18.55
N VAL A 2 -39.35 3.67 -18.01
CA VAL A 2 -38.55 4.49 -17.09
C VAL A 2 -37.30 4.87 -17.90
N LEU A 3 -37.05 6.17 -18.11
CA LEU A 3 -35.91 6.69 -18.87
C LEU A 3 -35.79 6.20 -20.34
N GLY A 4 -36.89 5.91 -21.03
CA GLY A 4 -36.87 5.50 -22.44
C GLY A 4 -36.37 4.07 -22.70
N ILE A 5 -36.03 3.32 -21.65
CA ILE A 5 -35.69 1.90 -21.73
C ILE A 5 -36.95 1.09 -21.40
N GLU A 6 -37.36 0.21 -22.32
CA GLU A 6 -38.53 -0.66 -22.15
C GLU A 6 -38.23 -1.86 -21.24
N ASP A 7 -36.99 -2.33 -21.22
CA ASP A 7 -36.58 -3.53 -20.51
C ASP A 7 -36.06 -3.24 -19.08
N PRO A 8 -36.73 -3.75 -18.02
CA PRO A 8 -36.32 -3.53 -16.63
C PRO A 8 -34.95 -4.12 -16.29
N TRP A 9 -34.51 -5.16 -16.99
CA TRP A 9 -33.23 -5.84 -16.76
C TRP A 9 -32.06 -4.96 -17.20
N VAL A 10 -32.21 -4.27 -18.33
CA VAL A 10 -31.22 -3.32 -18.85
C VAL A 10 -31.05 -2.12 -17.91
N LEU A 11 -32.15 -1.59 -17.38
CA LEU A 11 -32.09 -0.51 -16.39
C LEU A 11 -31.42 -0.97 -15.09
N GLY A 12 -31.70 -2.20 -14.65
CA GLY A 12 -31.01 -2.84 -13.51
C GLY A 12 -29.50 -2.97 -13.74
N ALA A 13 -29.07 -3.34 -14.94
CA ALA A 13 -27.65 -3.46 -15.28
C ALA A 13 -26.91 -2.10 -15.25
N TYR A 14 -27.56 -1.03 -15.72
CA TYR A 14 -27.00 0.32 -15.64
C TYR A 14 -26.82 0.79 -14.20
N ILE A 15 -27.85 0.62 -13.36
CA ILE A 15 -27.77 0.96 -11.94
C ILE A 15 -26.71 0.10 -11.24
N GLY A 16 -26.69 -1.21 -11.53
CA GLY A 16 -25.70 -2.15 -11.00
C GLY A 16 -24.27 -1.75 -11.36
N SER A 17 -24.03 -1.31 -12.60
CA SER A 17 -22.70 -0.86 -13.05
C SER A 17 -22.22 0.37 -12.26
N ILE A 18 -23.12 1.33 -12.01
CA ILE A 18 -22.82 2.51 -11.19
C ILE A 18 -22.53 2.10 -9.74
N LEU A 19 -23.32 1.18 -9.18
CA LEU A 19 -23.12 0.68 -7.81
C LEU A 19 -21.78 -0.05 -7.66
N VAL A 20 -21.40 -0.91 -8.61
CA VAL A 20 -20.09 -1.59 -8.59
C VAL A 20 -18.96 -0.57 -8.67
N MET A 21 -19.06 0.42 -9.55
CA MET A 21 -18.07 1.50 -9.63
C MET A 21 -17.93 2.26 -8.30
N LEU A 22 -19.04 2.60 -7.66
CA LEU A 22 -19.02 3.26 -6.34
C LEU A 22 -18.39 2.36 -5.26
N LEU A 23 -18.74 1.07 -5.24
CA LEU A 23 -18.15 0.11 -4.29
C LEU A 23 -16.64 -0.01 -4.48
N CYS A 24 -16.14 -0.07 -5.71
CA CYS A 24 -14.70 -0.10 -6.00
C CYS A 24 -13.99 1.16 -5.51
N VAL A 25 -14.56 2.35 -5.77
CA VAL A 25 -13.97 3.63 -5.32
C VAL A 25 -13.96 3.73 -3.80
N VAL A 26 -15.07 3.39 -3.13
CA VAL A 26 -15.17 3.45 -1.67
C VAL A 26 -14.22 2.45 -1.02
N TYR A 27 -14.19 1.20 -1.50
CA TYR A 27 -13.27 0.19 -1.00
C TYR A 27 -11.81 0.60 -1.19
N GLY A 28 -11.46 1.08 -2.39
CA GLY A 28 -10.13 1.61 -2.68
C GLY A 28 -9.77 2.75 -1.73
N ALA A 29 -10.64 3.73 -1.55
CA ALA A 29 -10.40 4.86 -0.64
C ALA A 29 -10.21 4.43 0.82
N LEU A 30 -11.01 3.46 1.31
CA LEU A 30 -10.89 2.95 2.68
C LEU A 30 -9.65 2.08 2.89
N ASN A 31 -9.21 1.35 1.87
CA ASN A 31 -8.12 0.38 1.98
C ASN A 31 -6.78 0.90 1.42
N TRP A 32 -6.75 2.08 0.81
CA TRP A 32 -5.53 2.68 0.22
C TRP A 32 -4.40 2.85 1.25
N ASN A 33 -4.73 3.10 2.52
CA ASN A 33 -3.75 3.40 3.57
C ASN A 33 -3.51 2.25 4.55
N LYS A 34 -4.00 1.04 4.27
CA LYS A 34 -3.82 -0.14 5.14
C LYS A 34 -2.59 -0.99 4.80
N GLY A 35 -1.88 -0.68 3.72
CA GLY A 35 -0.69 -1.44 3.31
C GLY A 35 0.59 -1.11 4.10
N GLY A 36 0.59 -0.05 4.91
CA GLY A 36 1.75 0.42 5.66
C GLY A 36 1.79 0.00 7.13
N GLU A 37 0.91 -0.92 7.57
CA GLU A 37 0.88 -1.37 8.96
C GLU A 37 2.20 -2.06 9.39
N ASP A 38 2.93 -2.65 8.43
CA ASP A 38 4.28 -3.22 8.60
C ASP A 38 5.43 -2.26 8.21
N GLU A 39 5.12 -1.01 7.83
CA GLU A 39 6.15 -0.06 7.36
C GLU A 39 7.04 0.38 8.53
N GLU A 40 6.47 0.64 9.71
CA GLU A 40 7.26 0.99 10.89
C GLU A 40 8.14 -0.17 11.41
N GLU A 41 7.68 -1.41 11.24
CA GLU A 41 8.44 -2.60 11.64
C GLU A 41 9.59 -2.87 10.68
N GLN A 42 9.35 -2.77 9.36
CA GLN A 42 10.39 -2.88 8.34
C GLN A 42 11.45 -1.77 8.45
N ILE A 43 11.05 -0.53 8.77
CA ILE A 43 12.00 0.57 9.00
C ILE A 43 12.91 0.26 10.20
N LYS A 44 12.37 -0.30 11.29
CA LYS A 44 13.18 -0.68 12.45
C LYS A 44 14.14 -1.82 12.14
N GLU A 45 13.67 -2.82 11.39
CA GLU A 45 14.51 -3.93 10.96
C GLU A 45 15.68 -3.44 10.08
N GLU A 46 15.43 -2.56 9.10
CA GLU A 46 16.49 -1.96 8.28
C GLU A 46 17.51 -1.19 9.12
N ILE A 47 17.06 -0.38 10.10
CA ILE A 47 17.96 0.36 10.99
C ILE A 47 18.85 -0.60 11.79
N GLU A 48 18.27 -1.67 12.36
CA GLU A 48 19.03 -2.66 13.13
C GLU A 48 20.05 -3.40 12.27
N TRP A 49 19.70 -3.75 11.02
CA TRP A 49 20.62 -4.35 10.08
C TRP A 49 21.78 -3.42 9.72
N HIS A 50 21.51 -2.15 9.43
CA HIS A 50 22.54 -1.16 9.13
C HIS A 50 23.49 -0.91 10.30
N GLU A 51 22.97 -0.88 11.54
CA GLU A 51 23.77 -0.67 12.73
C GLU A 51 24.68 -1.88 13.01
N LYS A 52 24.16 -3.10 12.83
CA LYS A 52 24.94 -4.34 12.91
C LYS A 52 25.97 -4.48 11.80
N GLU A 53 25.64 -4.09 10.57
CA GLU A 53 26.58 -4.09 9.45
C GLU A 53 27.75 -3.17 9.76
N LYS A 54 27.47 -1.95 10.25
CA LYS A 54 28.49 -1.01 10.66
C LYS A 54 29.35 -1.54 11.82
N GLU A 55 28.74 -2.16 12.83
CA GLU A 55 29.47 -2.78 13.95
C GLU A 55 30.39 -3.91 13.46
N MET A 56 29.91 -4.78 12.55
CA MET A 56 30.74 -5.83 11.95
C MET A 56 31.86 -5.27 11.08
N GLU A 57 31.62 -4.20 10.33
CA GLU A 57 32.66 -3.49 9.58
C GLU A 57 33.72 -2.88 10.51
N GLU A 58 33.32 -2.28 11.63
CA GLU A 58 34.24 -1.74 12.62
C GLU A 58 35.06 -2.85 13.31
N ASP A 59 34.42 -3.95 13.70
CA ASP A 59 35.05 -5.06 14.44
C ASP A 59 35.91 -5.98 13.55
N GLU A 60 35.46 -6.33 12.34
CA GLU A 60 36.18 -7.25 11.45
C GLU A 60 37.21 -6.55 10.56
N LEU A 61 36.91 -5.33 10.08
CA LEU A 61 37.78 -4.61 9.15
C LEU A 61 38.68 -3.58 9.84
N GLY A 62 38.39 -3.20 11.10
CA GLY A 62 39.22 -2.24 11.86
C GLY A 62 39.34 -0.88 11.17
N LEU A 63 38.40 -0.54 10.29
CA LEU A 63 38.34 0.74 9.60
C LEU A 63 37.77 1.80 10.54
N TRP A 64 38.58 2.21 11.52
CA TRP A 64 38.49 3.59 11.99
C TRP A 64 38.81 4.47 10.79
N ASP A 65 37.96 5.47 10.53
CA ASP A 65 38.20 6.52 9.52
C ASP A 65 39.66 7.04 9.61
N GLU A 66 40.53 6.51 8.74
CA GLU A 66 41.69 7.23 8.23
C GLU A 66 41.25 8.11 7.05
N GLU A 67 40.13 8.84 7.17
CA GLU A 67 39.89 10.02 6.33
C GLU A 67 38.79 10.95 6.88
N GLY A 68 39.19 11.95 7.68
CA GLY A 68 38.46 13.23 7.79
C GLY A 68 38.14 13.75 9.18
#